data_AF-A0A1H0LQZ4-F1
#
_entry.id   AF-A0A1H0LQZ4-F1
#
_cell.length_a   1.000
_cell.length_b   1.000
_cell.length_c   1.000
_cell.angle_alpha   90.00
_cell.angle_beta   90.00
_cell.angle_gamma   90.00
#
_symmetry.space_group_name_H-M   'P 1'
#
loop_
_entity.id
_entity.type
_entity.pdbx_description
1 polymer ?
#
loop_
_entity_poly.entity_id
_entity_poly.type
_entity_poly.pdbx_seq_one_letter_code
_entity_poly.pdbx_strand_id
1 'polypeptide(L)'
;MELSSFYLTIVSIAVGLVSAASWLRASVIKVSHEKAMKSREKEARKRGEKPNYASVSLDGWDMSATFSAQSKWNATGAFFAAISILLQATVQMLSNF
;
A
#
# COMPACT_ATOMS: atom_id res chain seq x y z
N MET A 1 -6.01 22.59 -24.63
CA MET A 1 -4.76 21.96 -24.13
C MET A 1 -4.43 22.42 -22.72
N GLU A 2 -4.40 23.73 -22.43
CA GLU A 2 -4.10 24.25 -21.08
C GLU A 2 -4.98 23.67 -19.96
N LEU A 3 -6.30 23.66 -20.17
CA LEU A 3 -7.24 23.18 -19.15
C LEU A 3 -7.09 21.67 -18.87
N SER A 4 -6.85 20.86 -19.90
CA SER A 4 -6.62 19.41 -19.76
C SER A 4 -5.30 19.12 -19.06
N SER A 5 -4.22 19.83 -19.41
CA SER A 5 -2.93 19.68 -18.74
C SER A 5 -3.02 20.08 -17.26
N PHE A 6 -3.73 21.17 -16.94
CA PHE A 6 -3.98 21.58 -15.56
C PHE A 6 -4.67 20.50 -14.73
N TYR A 7 -5.76 19.91 -15.24
CA TYR A 7 -6.45 18.83 -14.52
C TYR A 7 -5.58 17.57 -14.36
N LEU A 8 -4.83 17.18 -15.40
CA LEU A 8 -3.92 16.04 -15.33
C LEU A 8 -2.81 16.26 -14.29
N THR A 9 -2.27 17.47 -14.19
CA THR A 9 -1.29 17.83 -13.15
C THR A 9 -1.89 17.72 -11.75
N ILE A 10 -3.09 18.25 -11.51
CA ILE A 10 -3.77 18.15 -10.21
C ILE A 10 -3.98 16.68 -9.83
N VAL A 11 -4.48 15.86 -10.76
CA VAL A 11 -4.73 14.43 -10.50
C VAL A 11 -3.41 13.71 -10.22
N SER A 12 -2.35 14.00 -10.98
CA SER A 12 -1.03 13.42 -10.72
C SER A 12 -0.53 13.75 -9.31
N ILE A 13 -0.61 15.02 -8.89
CA ILE A 13 -0.20 15.45 -7.54
C ILE A 13 -1.02 14.71 -6.48
N ALA A 14 -2.34 14.66 -6.62
CA ALA A 14 -3.21 13.98 -5.67
C ALA A 14 -2.84 12.49 -5.53
N VAL A 15 -2.62 11.82 -6.65
CA VAL A 15 -2.22 10.41 -6.68
C VAL A 15 -0.82 10.21 -6.09
N GLY A 16 0.13 11.10 -6.37
CA GLY A 16 1.47 11.09 -5.76
C GLY A 16 1.43 11.26 -4.24
N LEU A 17 0.53 12.09 -3.72
CA LEU A 17 0.32 12.24 -2.28
C LEU A 17 -0.27 10.98 -1.66
N VAL A 18 -1.22 10.31 -2.32
CA VAL A 18 -1.74 9.01 -1.87
C VAL A 18 -0.65 7.95 -1.82
N SER A 19 0.27 7.95 -2.81
CA SER A 19 1.45 7.10 -2.78
C SER A 19 2.34 7.35 -1.57
N ALA A 20 2.70 8.62 -1.32
CA ALA A 20 3.54 9.00 -0.19
C ALA A 20 2.89 8.63 1.16
N ALA A 21 1.58 8.91 1.31
CA ALA A 21 0.82 8.51 2.50
C ALA A 21 0.81 7.00 2.70
N SER A 22 0.76 6.21 1.62
CA SER A 22 0.81 4.76 1.68
C SER A 22 2.16 4.26 2.20
N TRP A 23 3.28 4.82 1.76
CA TRP A 23 4.60 4.48 2.30
C TRP A 23 4.78 4.93 3.75
N LEU A 24 4.27 6.11 4.13
CA LEU A 24 4.26 6.54 5.53
C LEU A 24 3.44 5.56 6.40
N ARG A 25 2.31 5.07 5.89
CA ARG A 25 1.54 4.06 6.59
C ARG A 25 2.28 2.73 6.68
N ALA A 26 2.99 2.33 5.62
CA ALA A 26 3.82 1.13 5.62
C ALA A 26 4.95 1.20 6.66
N SER A 27 5.58 2.36 6.87
CA SER A 27 6.71 2.48 7.81
C SER A 27 6.29 2.35 9.28
N VAL A 28 5.06 2.75 9.62
CA VAL A 28 4.58 2.78 11.01
C VAL A 28 3.66 1.62 11.38
N ILE A 29 3.08 0.90 10.41
CA ILE A 29 2.13 -0.16 10.71
C ILE A 29 2.85 -1.35 11.37
N LYS A 30 2.31 -1.77 12.52
CA LYS A 30 2.72 -2.95 13.28
C LYS A 30 1.48 -3.77 13.63
N VAL A 31 1.60 -5.09 13.61
CA VAL A 31 0.49 -6.01 13.92
C VAL A 31 0.82 -6.77 15.20
N SER A 32 -0.01 -6.66 16.22
CA SER A 32 0.20 -7.38 17.48
C SER A 32 0.04 -8.88 17.27
N HIS A 33 0.71 -9.66 18.11
CA HIS A 33 0.62 -11.13 18.07
C HIS A 33 -0.84 -11.62 18.16
N GLU A 34 -1.62 -11.12 19.11
CA GLU A 34 -3.03 -11.49 19.29
C GLU A 34 -3.89 -11.19 18.05
N LYS A 35 -3.65 -10.05 17.39
CA LYS A 35 -4.38 -9.67 16.18
C LYS A 35 -4.00 -10.58 15.01
N ALA A 36 -2.73 -10.94 14.89
CA ALA A 36 -2.26 -11.89 13.88
C ALA A 36 -2.89 -13.28 14.08
N MET A 37 -2.92 -13.76 15.33
CA MET A 37 -3.52 -15.05 15.69
C MET A 37 -5.01 -15.11 15.35
N LYS A 38 -5.79 -14.11 15.77
CA LYS A 38 -7.22 -14.00 15.41
C LYS A 38 -7.44 -13.98 13.90
N SER A 39 -6.55 -13.34 13.15
CA SER A 39 -6.63 -13.32 11.68
C SER A 39 -6.39 -14.70 11.07
N ARG A 40 -5.34 -15.41 11.53
CA ARG A 40 -4.99 -16.75 11.05
C ARG A 40 -6.09 -17.76 11.37
N GLU A 41 -6.67 -17.70 12.57
CA GLU A 41 -7.83 -18.53 12.94
C GLU A 41 -9.03 -18.27 12.03
N LYS A 42 -9.33 -16.99 11.77
CA LYS A 42 -10.44 -16.61 10.89
C LYS A 42 -10.22 -17.10 9.45
N GLU A 43 -9.00 -17.01 8.95
CA GLU A 43 -8.65 -17.48 7.60
C GLU A 43 -8.69 -19.01 7.50
N ALA A 44 -8.14 -19.71 8.48
CA ALA A 44 -8.16 -21.18 8.53
C ALA A 44 -9.59 -21.72 8.62
N ARG A 45 -10.44 -21.10 9.46
CA ARG A 45 -11.87 -21.44 9.57
C ARG A 45 -12.61 -21.23 8.24
N LYS A 46 -12.28 -20.18 7.49
CA LYS A 46 -12.86 -19.95 6.14
C LYS A 46 -12.42 -21.00 5.12
N ARG A 47 -11.22 -21.55 5.28
CA ARG A 47 -10.64 -22.56 4.37
C ARG A 47 -10.95 -23.99 4.80
N GLY A 48 -11.56 -24.20 5.97
CA GLY A 48 -11.79 -25.53 6.53
C GLY A 48 -10.49 -26.22 6.99
N GLU A 49 -9.43 -25.45 7.21
CA GLU A 49 -8.10 -25.93 7.57
C GLU A 49 -7.82 -25.71 9.07
N LYS A 50 -6.82 -26.42 9.61
CA LYS A 50 -6.33 -26.14 10.97
C LYS A 50 -5.53 -24.83 10.98
N PRO A 51 -5.74 -23.94 11.98
CA PRO A 51 -4.97 -22.71 12.08
C PRO A 51 -3.48 -23.01 12.24
N ASN A 52 -2.66 -22.36 11.42
CA ASN A 52 -1.22 -22.36 11.63
C ASN A 52 -0.86 -21.28 12.65
N TYR A 53 -0.28 -21.69 13.78
CA TYR A 53 0.13 -20.80 14.86
C TYR A 53 1.61 -20.43 14.82
N ALA A 54 2.36 -20.90 13.82
CA ALA A 54 3.76 -20.52 13.63
C ALA A 54 3.85 -18.99 13.49
N SER A 55 4.61 -18.38 14.41
CA SER A 55 4.84 -16.94 14.41
C SER A 55 6.25 -16.63 14.88
N VAL A 56 6.81 -15.55 14.33
CA VAL A 56 8.01 -14.91 14.84
C VAL A 56 7.55 -13.57 15.39
N SER A 57 7.87 -13.31 16.65
CA SER A 57 7.53 -12.04 17.30
C SER A 57 8.78 -11.25 17.69
N LEU A 58 8.67 -9.93 17.60
CA LEU A 58 9.69 -8.99 18.05
C LEU A 58 8.98 -7.83 18.74
N ASP A 59 9.37 -7.51 19.98
CA ASP A 59 8.78 -6.46 20.81
C ASP A 59 7.23 -6.52 20.91
N GLY A 60 6.66 -7.73 20.96
CA GLY A 60 5.22 -7.96 21.05
C GLY A 60 4.45 -7.90 19.73
N TRP A 61 5.13 -7.63 18.61
CA TRP A 61 4.55 -7.60 17.26
C TRP A 61 4.82 -8.91 16.51
N ASP A 62 3.85 -9.38 15.75
CA ASP A 62 4.03 -10.51 14.83
C ASP A 62 4.71 -10.01 13.55
N MET A 63 5.92 -10.50 13.29
CA MET A 63 6.77 -10.04 12.19
C MET A 63 6.16 -10.39 10.83
N SER A 64 5.67 -11.62 10.66
CA SER A 64 5.08 -12.07 9.40
C SER A 64 3.82 -11.28 9.05
N ALA A 65 2.95 -11.04 10.03
CA ALA A 65 1.74 -10.25 9.83
C ALA A 65 2.06 -8.76 9.60
N THR A 66 3.07 -8.23 10.31
CA THR A 66 3.55 -6.85 10.11
C THR A 66 4.11 -6.68 8.71
N PHE A 67 5.07 -7.51 8.28
CA PHE A 67 5.63 -7.45 6.93
C PHE A 67 4.59 -7.65 5.84
N SER A 68 3.61 -8.53 6.03
CA SER A 68 2.49 -8.66 5.10
C SER A 68 1.67 -7.37 5.00
N ALA A 69 1.37 -6.72 6.13
CA ALA A 69 0.65 -5.46 6.15
C ALA A 69 1.47 -4.32 5.51
N GLN A 70 2.76 -4.23 5.84
CA GLN A 70 3.68 -3.26 5.22
C GLN A 70 3.80 -3.47 3.72
N SER A 71 3.93 -4.72 3.27
CA SER A 71 4.01 -5.08 1.85
C SER A 71 2.76 -4.62 1.06
N LYS A 72 1.56 -4.80 1.62
CA LYS A 72 0.31 -4.30 1.00
C LYS A 72 0.35 -2.78 0.81
N TRP A 73 0.73 -2.03 1.84
CA TRP A 73 0.85 -0.57 1.75
C TRP A 73 1.97 -0.12 0.81
N ASN A 74 3.09 -0.84 0.77
CA ASN A 74 4.16 -0.61 -0.20
C ASN A 74 3.70 -0.82 -1.64
N ALA A 75 2.96 -1.90 -1.91
CA ALA A 75 2.40 -2.18 -3.23
C ALA A 75 1.38 -1.11 -3.64
N THR A 76 0.52 -0.67 -2.73
CA THR A 76 -0.40 0.45 -2.96
C THR A 76 0.35 1.74 -3.28
N GLY A 77 1.39 2.06 -2.52
CA GLY A 77 2.26 3.20 -2.81
C GLY A 77 2.85 3.13 -4.21
N ALA A 78 3.53 2.02 -4.54
CA ALA A 78 4.14 1.82 -5.85
C ALA A 78 3.15 1.95 -7.01
N PHE A 79 1.94 1.41 -6.87
CA PHE A 79 0.88 1.51 -7.87
C PHE A 79 0.48 2.97 -8.13
N PHE A 80 0.22 3.74 -7.07
CA PHE A 80 -0.13 5.16 -7.22
C PHE A 80 1.04 6.00 -7.71
N ALA A 81 2.28 5.73 -7.28
CA ALA A 81 3.47 6.39 -7.83
C ALA A 81 3.57 6.20 -9.35
N ALA A 82 3.35 4.97 -9.84
CA ALA A 82 3.38 4.68 -11.28
C ALA A 82 2.31 5.47 -12.04
N ILE A 83 1.08 5.56 -11.52
CA ILE A 83 0.01 6.38 -12.11
C ILE A 83 0.41 7.86 -12.13
N SER A 84 0.93 8.38 -11.01
CA SER A 84 1.39 9.78 -10.90
C SER A 84 2.42 10.11 -11.99
N ILE A 85 3.43 9.26 -12.15
CA ILE A 85 4.49 9.43 -13.14
C ILE A 85 3.93 9.34 -14.57
N LEU A 86 3.03 8.41 -14.84
CA LEU A 86 2.38 8.28 -16.16
C LEU A 86 1.60 9.55 -16.55
N LEU A 87 0.86 10.12 -15.59
CA LEU A 87 0.13 11.38 -15.80
C LEU A 87 1.08 12.55 -16.05
N GLN A 88 2.19 12.63 -15.31
CA GLN A 88 3.23 13.66 -15.54
C GLN A 88 3.86 13.53 -16.91
N ALA A 89 4.21 12.31 -17.33
CA ALA A 89 4.73 12.04 -18.67
C ALA A 89 3.73 12.46 -19.76
N THR A 90 2.44 12.19 -19.55
CA THR A 90 1.38 12.60 -20.48
C THR A 90 1.27 14.11 -20.59
N VAL A 91 1.32 14.84 -19.47
CA VAL A 91 1.34 16.32 -19.47
C VAL A 91 2.55 16.84 -20.22
N GLN A 92 3.74 16.28 -19.96
CA GLN A 92 4.97 16.70 -20.63
C GLN A 92 4.92 16.46 -22.13
N MET A 93 4.35 15.35 -22.59
CA MET A 93 4.13 15.11 -24.01
C MET A 93 3.20 16.16 -24.60
N LEU A 94 2.03 16.41 -23.98
CA LEU A 94 1.05 17.38 -24.47
C LEU A 94 1.57 18.84 -24.49
N SER A 95 2.50 19.20 -23.60
CA SER A 95 3.10 20.54 -23.57
C SER A 95 4.20 20.75 -24.60
N ASN A 96 4.76 19.67 -25.17
CA ASN A 96 5.85 19.72 -26.14
C ASN A 96 5.36 19.55 -27.60
N PHE A 97 4.05 19.40 -27.81
CA PHE A 97 3.37 19.43 -29.11
C PHE A 97 2.65 20.77 -29.29
#